data_AF-A0A1G0X3D4-F1
#
_entry.id   AF-A0A1G0X3D4-F1
#
_cell.length_a   1.000
_cell.length_b   1.000
_cell.length_c   1.000
_cell.angle_alpha   90.00
_cell.angle_beta   90.00
_cell.angle_gamma   90.00
#
_symmetry.space_group_name_H-M   'P 1'
#
loop_
_entity.id
_entity.type
_entity.pdbx_description
1 polymer ?
#
loop_
_entity_poly.entity_id
_entity_poly.type
_entity_poly.pdbx_seq_one_letter_code
_entity_poly.pdbx_strand_id
1 'polypeptide(L)'
;MAIRNEIYNPNRFKEIVITVTDYDMPHISGIELMKTMEFQPEISRYSQIILTGKISSEFKEKLSNLHKEVEYIGKDDPQYIDKLLKLVKQRSDAIFQWSSYEPARLLSRNMDEKSSFLFDGNFAEIFESYIKENNICEYYIFDKQGSYLFLDWNANLSWLFIRNETGIDNSITRAAEHGAPKSVLDVLRKKEMILSLYEKEDFDNRGKIDWEQYLLPARVLESSDQYIKFFPSLIANSGSNSNKGCSTIYYYAFTKNFPEHGIMQDKILSYEKFLQG
;
A
#
# COMPACT_ATOMS: atom_id res chain seq x y z
N MET A 1 1.38 6.89 -11.99
CA MET A 1 0.68 6.05 -13.00
C MET A 1 1.26 4.65 -13.20
N ALA A 2 2.57 4.39 -13.04
CA ALA A 2 3.14 3.05 -13.30
C ALA A 2 2.70 1.93 -12.32
N ILE A 3 2.53 2.23 -11.03
CA ILE A 3 2.25 1.22 -9.98
C ILE A 3 0.88 0.55 -10.17
N ARG A 4 -0.17 1.34 -10.43
CA ARG A 4 -1.53 0.83 -10.64
C ARG A 4 -1.64 -0.12 -11.84
N ASN A 5 -0.79 0.04 -12.87
CA ASN A 5 -0.85 -0.79 -14.06
C ASN A 5 -0.43 -2.25 -13.80
N GLU A 6 0.18 -2.52 -12.64
CA GLU A 6 0.52 -3.89 -12.22
C GLU A 6 -0.72 -4.79 -12.11
N ILE A 7 -1.92 -4.24 -11.89
CA ILE A 7 -3.18 -5.02 -11.87
C ILE A 7 -3.44 -5.78 -13.18
N TYR A 8 -2.86 -5.30 -14.29
CA TYR A 8 -2.99 -5.93 -15.61
C TYR A 8 -1.91 -6.96 -15.90
N ASN A 9 -0.90 -7.10 -15.03
CA ASN A 9 0.11 -8.15 -15.15
C ASN A 9 -0.48 -9.48 -14.65
N PRO A 10 -0.73 -10.48 -15.52
CA PRO A 10 -1.24 -11.78 -15.10
C PRO A 10 -0.20 -12.59 -14.32
N ASN A 11 1.08 -12.22 -14.39
CA ASN A 11 2.16 -12.91 -13.68
C ASN A 11 2.45 -12.31 -12.30
N ARG A 12 1.75 -11.25 -11.85
CA ARG A 12 2.01 -10.62 -10.54
C ARG A 12 1.86 -11.57 -9.34
N PHE A 13 1.00 -12.59 -9.48
CA PHE A 13 0.84 -13.65 -8.46
C PHE A 13 1.93 -14.72 -8.50
N LYS A 14 2.75 -14.76 -9.55
CA LYS A 14 3.88 -15.70 -9.70
C LYS A 14 5.18 -15.17 -9.11
N GLU A 15 5.18 -13.94 -8.61
CA GLU A 15 6.35 -13.32 -8.00
C GLU A 15 6.75 -14.11 -6.75
N ILE A 16 7.98 -14.63 -6.75
CA ILE A 16 8.51 -15.40 -5.63
C ILE A 16 9.13 -14.44 -4.63
N VAL A 17 8.39 -14.12 -3.57
CA VAL A 17 8.86 -13.22 -2.51
C VAL A 17 9.59 -13.94 -1.38
N ILE A 18 9.20 -15.18 -1.07
CA ILE A 18 9.72 -15.99 0.05
C ILE A 18 9.95 -17.41 -0.41
N THR A 19 11.09 -17.98 -0.03
CA THR A 19 11.41 -19.41 -0.17
C THR A 19 11.49 -20.07 1.19
N VAL A 20 10.83 -21.22 1.29
CA VAL A 20 10.89 -22.11 2.46
C VAL A 20 11.65 -23.35 2.03
N THR A 21 12.83 -23.57 2.61
CA THR A 21 13.74 -24.63 2.16
C THR A 21 14.02 -25.61 3.29
N ASP A 22 13.95 -26.90 3.01
CA ASP A 22 14.39 -27.92 3.95
C ASP A 22 15.92 -27.95 4.04
N TYR A 23 16.46 -28.04 5.26
CA TYR A 23 17.89 -28.18 5.46
C TYR A 23 18.39 -29.53 4.94
N ASP A 24 17.67 -30.62 5.27
CA ASP A 24 18.06 -32.00 4.99
C ASP A 24 17.52 -32.48 3.63
N MET A 25 17.89 -31.78 2.55
CA MET A 25 17.55 -32.18 1.19
C MET A 25 18.60 -33.14 0.59
N PRO A 26 18.17 -34.09 -0.28
CA PRO A 26 19.11 -34.90 -1.06
C PRO A 26 19.99 -34.02 -1.97
N HIS A 27 21.24 -34.43 -2.15
CA HIS A 27 22.24 -33.85 -3.06
C HIS A 27 22.79 -32.46 -2.70
N ILE A 28 21.93 -31.51 -2.32
CA ILE A 28 22.32 -30.15 -1.94
C ILE A 28 21.61 -29.78 -0.63
N SER A 29 22.35 -29.25 0.34
CA SER A 29 21.73 -28.78 1.59
C SER A 29 20.90 -27.51 1.35
N GLY A 30 19.89 -27.27 2.19
CA GLY A 30 19.08 -26.04 2.09
C GLY A 30 19.90 -24.76 2.20
N ILE A 31 20.98 -24.78 3.00
CA ILE A 31 21.93 -23.69 3.14
C ILE A 31 22.68 -23.42 1.82
N GLU A 32 23.10 -24.47 1.11
CA GLU A 32 23.78 -24.33 -0.17
C GLU A 32 22.83 -23.83 -1.26
N LEU A 33 21.60 -24.33 -1.31
CA LEU A 33 20.57 -23.81 -2.23
C LEU A 33 20.29 -22.32 -1.97
N MET A 34 20.22 -21.90 -0.71
CA MET A 34 20.03 -20.48 -0.37
C MET A 34 21.18 -19.57 -0.78
N LYS A 35 22.39 -20.10 -1.00
CA LYS A 35 23.53 -19.35 -1.54
C LYS A 35 23.42 -19.14 -3.05
N THR A 36 22.74 -20.05 -3.76
CA THR A 36 22.55 -19.93 -5.22
C THR A 36 21.35 -19.08 -5.61
N MET A 37 20.41 -18.84 -4.68
CA MET A 37 19.27 -17.97 -4.91
C MET A 37 19.69 -16.50 -4.84
N GLU A 38 19.45 -15.77 -5.92
CA GLU A 38 19.68 -14.32 -6.00
C GLU A 38 18.41 -13.57 -5.60
N PHE A 39 18.48 -12.85 -4.49
CA PHE A 39 17.49 -11.86 -4.08
C PHE A 39 18.17 -10.49 -4.05
N GLN A 40 17.40 -9.41 -4.17
CA GLN A 40 17.95 -8.07 -3.94
C GLN A 40 18.50 -8.00 -2.49
N PRO A 41 19.71 -7.44 -2.28
CA PRO A 41 20.37 -7.46 -0.97
C PRO A 41 19.52 -6.91 0.18
N GLU A 42 18.63 -5.97 -0.11
CA GLU A 42 17.81 -5.29 0.88
C GLU A 42 16.64 -6.16 1.38
N ILE A 43 16.11 -7.04 0.52
CA ILE A 43 14.98 -7.94 0.85
C ILE A 43 15.43 -9.36 1.18
N SER A 44 16.68 -9.74 0.83
CA SER A 44 17.16 -11.12 0.95
C SER A 44 17.03 -11.71 2.36
N ARG A 45 17.15 -10.87 3.40
CA ARG A 45 16.97 -11.26 4.81
C ARG A 45 15.52 -11.63 5.17
N TYR A 46 14.55 -11.20 4.38
CA TYR A 46 13.14 -11.52 4.56
C TYR A 46 12.67 -12.65 3.65
N SER A 47 13.37 -12.90 2.55
CA SER A 47 12.94 -13.84 1.51
C SER A 47 13.28 -15.30 1.78
N GLN A 48 13.98 -15.65 2.86
CA GLN A 48 14.50 -17.01 3.05
C GLN A 48 14.22 -17.56 4.46
N ILE A 49 13.58 -18.74 4.51
CA ILE A 49 13.26 -19.49 5.74
C ILE A 49 13.78 -20.92 5.62
N ILE A 50 14.51 -21.42 6.63
CA ILE A 50 14.99 -22.80 6.68
C ILE A 50 14.08 -23.65 7.59
N LEU A 51 13.68 -24.83 7.13
CA LEU A 51 13.09 -25.87 7.98
C LEU A 51 14.17 -26.90 8.34
N THR A 52 14.24 -27.33 9.59
CA THR A 52 15.22 -28.35 10.01
C THR A 52 14.62 -29.36 10.98
N GLY A 53 14.98 -30.64 10.86
CA GLY A 53 14.57 -31.66 11.81
C GLY A 53 15.43 -31.74 13.06
N LYS A 54 16.65 -31.19 13.03
CA LYS A 54 17.60 -31.22 14.15
C LYS A 54 18.44 -29.94 14.20
N ILE A 55 18.31 -29.22 15.30
CA ILE A 55 19.14 -28.04 15.57
C ILE A 55 20.44 -28.51 16.24
N SER A 56 21.43 -28.91 15.44
CA SER A 56 22.77 -29.30 15.92
C SER A 56 23.72 -28.10 16.02
N SER A 57 24.84 -28.26 16.72
CA SER A 57 25.91 -27.24 16.75
C SER A 57 26.50 -26.98 15.37
N GLU A 58 26.65 -28.03 14.55
CA GLU A 58 27.13 -27.95 13.16
C GLU A 58 26.16 -27.14 12.28
N PHE A 59 24.85 -27.32 12.45
CA PHE A 59 23.84 -26.54 11.75
C PHE A 59 23.98 -25.04 12.06
N LYS A 60 24.10 -24.69 13.35
CA LYS A 60 24.26 -23.30 13.79
C LYS A 60 25.54 -22.66 13.24
N GLU A 61 26.64 -23.41 13.20
CA GLU A 61 27.91 -22.95 12.64
C GLU A 61 27.80 -22.68 11.12
N LYS A 62 27.17 -23.58 10.36
CA LYS A 62 26.93 -23.39 8.93
C LYS A 62 26.06 -22.16 8.65
N LEU A 63 25.07 -21.91 9.50
CA LEU A 63 24.19 -20.74 9.39
C LEU A 63 24.93 -19.44 9.70
N SER A 64 25.77 -19.40 10.75
CA SER A 64 26.54 -18.20 11.08
C SER A 64 27.52 -17.80 9.98
N ASN A 65 27.99 -18.76 9.19
CA ASN A 65 28.88 -18.52 8.05
C ASN A 65 28.19 -17.93 6.82
N LEU A 66 26.85 -17.77 6.83
CA LEU A 66 26.12 -17.21 5.68
C LEU A 66 26.26 -15.69 5.53
N HIS A 67 26.86 -14.98 6.50
CA HIS A 67 26.98 -13.51 6.52
C HIS A 67 25.66 -12.75 6.25
N LYS A 68 24.51 -13.43 6.40
CA LYS A 68 23.16 -12.90 6.29
C LYS A 68 22.30 -13.52 7.38
N GLU A 69 21.36 -12.75 7.90
CA GLU A 69 20.38 -13.26 8.85
C GLU A 69 19.43 -14.20 8.10
N VAL A 70 19.41 -15.47 8.50
CA VAL A 70 18.47 -16.48 8.01
C VAL A 70 17.73 -17.05 9.20
N GLU A 71 16.41 -16.99 9.15
CA GLU A 71 15.56 -17.54 10.19
C GLU A 71 15.27 -19.02 9.89
N TYR A 72 15.17 -19.83 10.95
CA TYR A 72 14.91 -21.25 10.83
C TYR A 72 13.83 -21.71 11.82
N ILE A 73 13.11 -22.76 11.43
CA ILE A 73 12.05 -23.40 12.22
C ILE A 73 12.36 -24.89 12.37
N GLY A 74 12.30 -25.38 13.61
CA GLY A 74 12.43 -26.80 13.93
C GLY A 74 11.14 -27.55 13.57
N LYS A 75 11.24 -28.63 12.79
CA LYS A 75 10.13 -29.52 12.41
C LYS A 75 9.65 -30.40 13.56
N ASP A 76 10.47 -30.54 14.60
CA ASP A 76 10.16 -31.23 15.85
C ASP A 76 9.22 -30.42 16.75
N ASP A 77 9.06 -29.12 16.48
CA ASP A 77 8.11 -28.27 17.16
C ASP A 77 6.66 -28.61 16.75
N PRO A 78 5.77 -29.00 17.68
CA PRO A 78 4.36 -29.30 17.36
C PRO A 78 3.61 -28.13 16.71
N GLN A 79 4.09 -26.90 16.87
CA GLN A 79 3.50 -25.67 16.32
C GLN A 79 4.28 -25.13 15.11
N TYR A 80 5.17 -25.92 14.49
CA TYR A 80 6.03 -25.41 13.42
C TYR A 80 5.26 -24.83 12.22
N ILE A 81 4.09 -25.40 11.88
CA ILE A 81 3.23 -24.89 10.80
C ILE A 81 2.69 -23.51 11.14
N ASP A 82 2.15 -23.31 12.35
CA ASP A 82 1.63 -22.01 12.76
C ASP A 82 2.73 -20.96 12.81
N LYS A 83 3.92 -21.33 13.31
CA LYS A 83 5.11 -20.47 13.30
C LYS A 83 5.53 -20.12 11.87
N LEU A 84 5.53 -21.09 10.95
CA LEU A 84 5.86 -20.88 9.55
C LEU A 84 4.88 -19.92 8.88
N LEU A 85 3.57 -20.14 9.03
CA LEU A 85 2.54 -19.28 8.45
C LEU A 85 2.64 -17.84 8.98
N LYS A 86 2.82 -17.68 10.29
CA LYS A 86 3.04 -16.38 10.91
C LYS A 86 4.30 -15.70 10.36
N LEU A 87 5.40 -16.45 10.25
CA LEU A 87 6.66 -15.93 9.75
C LEU A 87 6.55 -15.52 8.28
N VAL A 88 5.95 -16.35 7.43
CA VAL A 88 5.70 -16.04 6.02
C VAL A 88 4.89 -14.76 5.88
N LYS A 89 3.82 -14.59 6.67
CA LYS A 89 3.02 -13.35 6.66
C LYS A 89 3.86 -12.14 7.07
N GLN A 90 4.57 -12.21 8.19
CA GLN A 90 5.41 -11.12 8.69
C GLN A 90 6.51 -10.72 7.69
N ARG A 91 7.16 -11.70 7.07
CA ARG A 91 8.21 -11.47 6.08
C ARG A 91 7.65 -10.89 4.79
N SER A 92 6.48 -11.36 4.35
CA SER A 92 5.79 -10.82 3.19
C SER A 92 5.47 -9.34 3.41
N ASP A 93 4.91 -9.00 4.57
CA ASP A 93 4.59 -7.61 4.92
C ASP A 93 5.85 -6.72 4.95
N ALA A 94 6.96 -7.21 5.51
CA ALA A 94 8.23 -6.50 5.52
C ALA A 94 8.81 -6.26 4.12
N ILE A 95 8.71 -7.25 3.22
CA ILE A 95 9.13 -7.13 1.82
C ILE A 95 8.30 -6.05 1.12
N PHE A 96 6.97 -6.11 1.22
CA PHE A 96 6.09 -5.11 0.58
C PHE A 96 6.28 -3.72 1.18
N GLN A 97 6.50 -3.60 2.49
CA GLN A 97 6.82 -2.33 3.14
C GLN A 97 8.11 -1.74 2.57
N TRP A 98 9.15 -2.56 2.42
CA TRP A 98 10.42 -2.11 1.86
C TRP A 98 10.30 -1.70 0.40
N SER A 99 9.66 -2.53 -0.44
CA SER A 99 9.43 -2.25 -1.85
C SER A 99 8.56 -1.01 -2.07
N SER A 100 7.66 -0.71 -1.13
CA SER A 100 6.78 0.46 -1.18
C SER A 100 7.41 1.73 -0.61
N TYR A 101 8.49 1.62 0.16
CA TYR A 101 9.08 2.73 0.91
C TYR A 101 9.55 3.86 -0.02
N GLU A 102 10.30 3.53 -1.08
CA GLU A 102 10.82 4.54 -2.00
C GLU A 102 9.72 5.29 -2.77
N PRO A 103 8.76 4.61 -3.42
CA PRO A 103 7.59 5.26 -4.00
C PRO A 103 6.82 6.13 -3.00
N ALA A 104 6.56 5.61 -1.79
CA ALA A 104 5.86 6.35 -0.74
C ALA A 104 6.62 7.61 -0.31
N ARG A 105 7.95 7.50 -0.15
CA ARG A 105 8.84 8.61 0.23
C ARG A 105 8.91 9.68 -0.86
N LEU A 106 8.89 9.29 -2.13
CA LEU A 106 8.87 10.26 -3.24
C LEU A 106 7.54 11.01 -3.28
N LEU A 107 6.42 10.30 -3.07
CA LEU A 107 5.10 10.92 -2.98
C LEU A 107 5.00 11.90 -1.81
N SER A 108 5.53 11.54 -0.64
CA SER A 108 5.50 12.42 0.54
C SER A 108 6.43 13.63 0.44
N ARG A 109 7.40 13.62 -0.48
CA ARG A 109 8.24 14.79 -0.75
C ARG A 109 7.60 15.77 -1.73
N ASN A 110 6.46 15.43 -2.34
CA ASN A 110 5.77 16.34 -3.21
C ASN A 110 5.17 17.50 -2.40
N MET A 111 5.85 18.63 -2.42
CA MET A 111 5.51 19.84 -1.67
C MET A 111 4.20 20.49 -2.11
N ASP A 112 3.80 20.28 -3.37
CA ASP A 112 2.54 20.82 -3.92
C ASP A 112 1.32 20.02 -3.44
N GLU A 113 1.56 18.76 -3.09
CA GLU A 113 0.53 17.80 -2.70
C GLU A 113 0.47 17.60 -1.18
N LYS A 114 1.61 17.72 -0.49
CA LYS A 114 1.80 17.50 0.96
C LYS A 114 1.24 16.17 1.46
N SER A 115 1.33 15.12 0.65
CA SER A 115 0.77 13.79 0.95
C SER A 115 1.56 13.08 2.05
N SER A 116 1.16 13.23 3.32
CA SER A 116 1.85 12.65 4.48
C SER A 116 1.19 11.40 5.07
N PHE A 117 -0.04 11.08 4.67
CA PHE A 117 -0.86 10.04 5.33
C PHE A 117 -0.25 8.62 5.20
N LEU A 118 0.60 8.36 4.19
CA LEU A 118 1.30 7.08 4.00
C LEU A 118 2.18 6.67 5.19
N PHE A 119 2.54 7.64 6.02
CA PHE A 119 3.37 7.44 7.20
C PHE A 119 2.65 7.81 8.50
N ASP A 120 1.33 7.95 8.46
CA ASP A 120 0.49 8.27 9.61
C ASP A 120 -0.10 6.97 10.20
N GLY A 121 0.28 6.65 11.43
CA GLY A 121 -0.15 5.46 12.15
C GLY A 121 -1.64 5.47 12.49
N ASN A 122 -2.25 6.62 12.76
CA ASN A 122 -3.70 6.70 12.99
C ASN A 122 -4.46 6.34 11.70
N PHE A 123 -3.91 6.76 10.54
CA PHE A 123 -4.49 6.37 9.26
C PHE A 123 -4.24 4.89 8.93
N ALA A 124 -3.07 4.36 9.29
CA ALA A 124 -2.75 2.94 9.10
C ALA A 124 -3.78 2.03 9.78
N GLU A 125 -4.24 2.35 11.00
CA GLU A 125 -5.27 1.58 11.71
C GLU A 125 -6.62 1.55 10.95
N ILE A 126 -7.03 2.68 10.37
CA ILE A 126 -8.26 2.78 9.55
C ILE A 126 -8.10 1.94 8.27
N PHE A 127 -6.94 2.02 7.65
CA PHE A 127 -6.62 1.31 6.42
C PHE A 127 -6.61 -0.21 6.63
N GLU A 128 -5.92 -0.69 7.67
CA GLU A 128 -5.86 -2.10 8.04
C GLU A 128 -7.23 -2.67 8.39
N SER A 129 -8.04 -1.91 9.14
CA SER A 129 -9.42 -2.30 9.46
C SER A 129 -10.25 -2.48 8.21
N TYR A 130 -10.17 -1.54 7.26
CA TYR A 130 -10.89 -1.62 5.99
C TYR A 130 -10.47 -2.84 5.16
N ILE A 131 -9.16 -3.10 5.04
CA ILE A 131 -8.63 -4.28 4.33
C ILE A 131 -9.23 -5.56 4.89
N LYS A 132 -9.20 -5.71 6.22
CA LYS A 132 -9.70 -6.90 6.90
C LYS A 132 -11.20 -7.08 6.74
N GLU A 133 -11.97 -6.02 6.94
CA GLU A 133 -13.44 -6.06 6.85
C GLU A 133 -13.95 -6.34 5.44
N ASN A 134 -13.20 -5.95 4.41
CA ASN A 134 -13.61 -6.08 3.00
C ASN A 134 -12.91 -7.22 2.26
N ASN A 135 -12.12 -8.05 2.95
CA ASN A 135 -11.35 -9.15 2.36
C ASN A 135 -10.48 -8.70 1.19
N ILE A 136 -9.85 -7.52 1.33
CA ILE A 136 -8.94 -6.99 0.30
C ILE A 136 -7.67 -7.84 0.31
N CYS A 137 -7.27 -8.33 -0.87
CA CYS A 137 -6.07 -9.13 -1.04
C CYS A 137 -4.97 -8.41 -1.84
N GLU A 138 -5.32 -7.38 -2.61
CA GLU A 138 -4.36 -6.55 -3.35
C GLU A 138 -4.74 -5.07 -3.25
N TYR A 139 -3.74 -4.19 -3.20
CA TYR A 139 -3.98 -2.75 -3.17
C TYR A 139 -2.84 -1.94 -3.78
N TYR A 140 -3.19 -0.83 -4.43
CA TYR A 140 -2.27 -0.02 -5.22
C TYR A 140 -2.52 1.47 -5.00
N ILE A 141 -1.44 2.24 -4.85
CA ILE A 141 -1.54 3.70 -4.85
C ILE A 141 -2.10 4.18 -6.18
N PHE A 142 -3.13 5.02 -6.11
CA PHE A 142 -3.96 5.46 -7.22
C PHE A 142 -3.61 6.87 -7.71
N ASP A 143 -3.37 7.83 -6.81
CA ASP A 143 -3.06 9.23 -7.15
C ASP A 143 -1.94 9.81 -6.26
N LYS A 144 -1.53 11.07 -6.52
CA LYS A 144 -0.48 11.76 -5.75
C LYS A 144 -0.88 12.18 -4.33
N GLN A 145 -2.17 12.23 -4.03
CA GLN A 145 -2.70 12.41 -2.67
C GLN A 145 -2.73 11.09 -1.90
N GLY A 146 -2.35 9.99 -2.58
CA GLY A 146 -2.25 8.62 -2.11
C GLY A 146 -3.58 7.96 -1.80
N SER A 147 -4.60 8.28 -2.59
CA SER A 147 -5.75 7.38 -2.74
C SER A 147 -5.30 5.96 -3.12
N TYR A 148 -6.13 4.95 -2.83
CA TYR A 148 -5.85 3.55 -3.15
C TYR A 148 -6.95 2.93 -4.02
N LEU A 149 -6.52 2.06 -4.92
CA LEU A 149 -7.33 1.04 -5.57
C LEU A 149 -7.18 -0.27 -4.79
N PHE A 150 -8.28 -0.93 -4.50
CA PHE A 150 -8.34 -2.21 -3.81
C PHE A 150 -8.96 -3.29 -4.70
N LEU A 151 -8.52 -4.52 -4.49
CA LEU A 151 -9.11 -5.71 -5.08
C LEU A 151 -9.35 -6.77 -4.01
N ASP A 152 -10.53 -7.38 -4.05
CA ASP A 152 -10.79 -8.64 -3.37
C ASP A 152 -10.35 -9.85 -4.21
N TRP A 153 -10.56 -11.05 -3.67
CA TRP A 153 -10.17 -12.33 -4.26
C TRP A 153 -10.75 -12.57 -5.66
N ASN A 154 -11.88 -11.94 -5.96
CA ASN A 154 -12.62 -12.05 -7.21
C ASN A 154 -12.29 -10.91 -8.19
N ALA A 155 -11.30 -10.08 -7.86
CA ALA A 155 -10.99 -8.84 -8.57
C ALA A 155 -12.17 -7.85 -8.62
N ASN A 156 -13.03 -7.83 -7.59
CA ASN A 156 -13.97 -6.73 -7.42
C ASN A 156 -13.21 -5.50 -6.93
N LEU A 157 -13.49 -4.37 -7.57
CA LEU A 157 -12.79 -3.12 -7.30
C LEU A 157 -13.45 -2.37 -6.14
N SER A 158 -12.62 -1.80 -5.27
CA SER A 158 -13.04 -0.73 -4.37
C SER A 158 -11.95 0.33 -4.27
N TRP A 159 -12.29 1.50 -3.72
CA TRP A 159 -11.40 2.65 -3.67
C TRP A 159 -11.41 3.28 -2.29
N LEU A 160 -10.27 3.87 -1.96
CA LEU A 160 -10.11 4.85 -0.90
C LEU A 160 -9.61 6.14 -1.52
N PHE A 161 -10.41 7.19 -1.45
CA PHE A 161 -9.99 8.52 -1.84
C PHE A 161 -9.57 9.30 -0.60
N ILE A 162 -8.43 9.97 -0.64
CA ILE A 162 -7.88 10.74 0.50
C ILE A 162 -7.44 12.10 0.00
N ARG A 163 -7.72 13.15 0.77
CA ARG A 163 -7.25 14.52 0.54
C ARG A 163 -6.80 15.12 1.87
N ASN A 164 -5.69 15.83 1.87
CA ASN A 164 -5.42 16.82 2.91
C ASN A 164 -6.05 18.18 2.52
N GLU A 165 -5.83 19.23 3.32
CA GLU A 165 -6.35 20.56 3.00
C GLU A 165 -5.90 21.08 1.62
N THR A 166 -4.61 20.93 1.31
CA THR A 166 -4.04 21.33 0.01
C THR A 166 -4.66 20.54 -1.14
N GLY A 167 -4.93 19.24 -0.94
CA GLY A 167 -5.63 18.39 -1.89
C GLY A 167 -7.06 18.85 -2.16
N ILE A 168 -7.78 19.31 -1.14
CA ILE A 168 -9.12 19.88 -1.31
C ILE A 168 -9.06 21.19 -2.11
N ASP A 169 -8.15 22.10 -1.77
CA ASP A 169 -7.98 23.37 -2.49
C ASP A 169 -7.62 23.16 -3.97
N ASN A 170 -6.72 22.22 -4.24
CA ASN A 170 -6.37 21.81 -5.59
C ASN A 170 -7.58 21.21 -6.33
N SER A 171 -8.39 20.41 -5.64
CA SER A 171 -9.60 19.82 -6.21
C SER A 171 -10.63 20.90 -6.58
N ILE A 172 -10.83 21.90 -5.72
CA ILE A 172 -11.73 23.04 -5.99
C ILE A 172 -11.24 23.85 -7.19
N THR A 173 -9.94 24.15 -7.24
CA THR A 173 -9.33 24.90 -8.33
C THR A 173 -9.53 24.18 -9.66
N ARG A 174 -9.18 22.90 -9.75
CA ARG A 174 -9.34 22.09 -10.97
C ARG A 174 -10.80 21.92 -11.35
N ALA A 175 -11.68 21.71 -10.39
CA ALA A 175 -13.11 21.62 -10.65
C ALA A 175 -13.66 22.91 -11.27
N ALA A 176 -13.24 24.07 -10.77
CA ALA A 176 -13.63 25.36 -11.32
C ALA A 176 -13.09 25.58 -12.75
N GLU A 177 -11.83 25.23 -13.01
CA GLU A 177 -11.21 25.30 -14.35
C GLU A 177 -11.96 24.45 -15.39
N HIS A 178 -12.56 23.34 -14.95
CA HIS A 178 -13.36 22.45 -15.81
C HIS A 178 -14.87 22.75 -15.77
N GLY A 179 -15.26 23.91 -15.26
CA GLY A 179 -16.64 24.39 -15.33
C GLY A 179 -17.61 23.70 -14.36
N ALA A 180 -17.13 23.24 -13.20
CA ALA A 180 -18.00 22.74 -12.15
C ALA A 180 -19.05 23.78 -11.75
N PRO A 181 -20.31 23.37 -11.55
CA PRO A 181 -21.36 24.28 -11.11
C PRO A 181 -21.06 24.78 -9.70
N LYS A 182 -21.56 25.97 -9.38
CA LYS A 182 -21.35 26.60 -8.06
C LYS A 182 -21.75 25.69 -6.90
N SER A 183 -22.83 24.91 -7.04
CA SER A 183 -23.27 23.94 -6.03
C SER A 183 -22.20 22.91 -5.68
N VAL A 184 -21.46 22.40 -6.68
CA VAL A 184 -20.35 21.45 -6.49
C VAL A 184 -19.18 22.13 -5.77
N LEU A 185 -18.82 23.33 -6.20
CA LEU A 185 -17.73 24.08 -5.56
C LEU A 185 -18.04 24.43 -4.10
N ASP A 186 -19.30 24.74 -3.80
CA ASP A 186 -19.72 25.12 -2.45
C ASP A 186 -19.67 23.93 -1.48
N VAL A 187 -20.06 22.71 -1.89
CA VAL A 187 -19.94 21.52 -1.03
C VAL A 187 -18.48 21.10 -0.81
N LEU A 188 -17.60 21.27 -1.81
CA LEU A 188 -16.17 21.03 -1.66
C LEU A 188 -15.52 22.04 -0.69
N ARG A 189 -15.88 23.33 -0.78
CA ARG A 189 -15.40 24.37 0.15
C ARG A 189 -15.82 24.12 1.59
N LYS A 190 -17.02 23.58 1.80
CA LYS A 190 -17.50 23.14 3.12
C LYS A 190 -16.82 21.87 3.62
N LYS A 191 -16.07 21.18 2.74
CA LYS A 191 -15.36 19.93 3.03
C LYS A 191 -16.30 18.79 3.49
N GLU A 192 -17.58 18.88 3.11
CA GLU A 192 -18.61 17.86 3.36
C GLU A 192 -18.48 16.70 2.36
N MET A 193 -17.96 17.01 1.17
CA MET A 193 -17.70 16.06 0.09
C MET A 193 -16.23 16.16 -0.34
N ILE A 194 -15.67 15.07 -0.84
CA ILE A 194 -14.38 15.05 -1.56
C ILE A 194 -14.62 14.72 -3.03
N LEU A 195 -13.75 15.24 -3.89
CA LEU A 195 -13.75 14.91 -5.31
C LEU A 195 -12.79 13.75 -5.57
N SER A 196 -13.33 12.72 -6.22
CA SER A 196 -12.58 11.52 -6.64
C SER A 196 -11.65 11.79 -7.84
N LEU A 197 -12.05 12.67 -8.76
CA LEU A 197 -11.17 13.18 -9.81
C LEU A 197 -10.07 14.06 -9.20
N TYR A 198 -8.81 13.86 -9.58
CA TYR A 198 -7.71 14.62 -9.00
C TYR A 198 -6.64 15.06 -9.99
N GLU A 199 -6.12 14.11 -10.75
CA GLU A 199 -5.06 14.37 -11.72
C GLU A 199 -5.66 15.07 -12.94
N LYS A 200 -4.85 15.83 -13.67
CA LYS A 200 -5.34 16.57 -14.83
C LYS A 200 -5.99 15.64 -15.87
N GLU A 201 -5.40 14.47 -16.06
CA GLU A 201 -5.89 13.43 -16.96
C GLU A 201 -7.26 12.87 -16.54
N ASP A 202 -7.63 12.94 -15.26
CA ASP A 202 -8.96 12.52 -14.80
C ASP A 202 -10.07 13.44 -15.31
N PHE A 203 -9.74 14.70 -15.60
CA PHE A 203 -10.65 15.70 -16.14
C PHE A 203 -10.56 15.78 -17.66
N ASP A 204 -9.35 15.90 -18.23
CA ASP A 204 -9.11 16.10 -19.67
C ASP A 204 -9.68 14.97 -20.53
N ASN A 205 -9.64 13.72 -20.03
CA ASN A 205 -10.16 12.56 -20.74
C ASN A 205 -11.69 12.49 -20.75
N ARG A 206 -12.38 13.46 -20.12
CA ARG A 206 -13.83 13.50 -20.02
C ARG A 206 -14.37 14.64 -20.87
N GLY A 207 -15.41 14.36 -21.64
CA GLY A 207 -16.19 15.38 -22.31
C GLY A 207 -17.01 16.18 -21.30
N LYS A 208 -18.32 15.96 -21.26
CA LYS A 208 -19.17 16.56 -20.21
C LYS A 208 -19.01 15.77 -18.92
N ILE A 209 -18.52 16.41 -17.86
CA ILE A 209 -18.42 15.84 -16.52
C ILE A 209 -19.79 15.93 -15.84
N ASP A 210 -20.36 14.78 -15.49
CA ASP A 210 -21.42 14.71 -14.50
C ASP A 210 -20.79 14.66 -13.12
N TRP A 211 -20.81 15.79 -12.41
CA TRP A 211 -20.06 16.02 -11.18
C TRP A 211 -20.58 15.22 -9.99
N GLU A 212 -21.88 14.94 -9.94
CA GLU A 212 -22.51 14.28 -8.79
C GLU A 212 -21.98 12.87 -8.59
N GLN A 213 -21.69 12.14 -9.67
CA GLN A 213 -21.12 10.79 -9.61
C GLN A 213 -19.69 10.74 -9.02
N TYR A 214 -18.98 11.88 -9.01
CA TYR A 214 -17.59 11.98 -8.57
C TYR A 214 -17.44 12.58 -7.17
N LEU A 215 -18.54 13.07 -6.59
CA LEU A 215 -18.57 13.59 -5.22
C LEU A 215 -18.83 12.45 -4.24
N LEU A 216 -17.95 12.32 -3.26
CA LEU A 216 -18.05 11.31 -2.21
C LEU A 216 -18.18 11.98 -0.84
N PRO A 217 -19.04 11.48 0.07
CA PRO A 217 -19.17 12.05 1.41
C PRO A 217 -17.86 11.92 2.17
N ALA A 218 -17.36 13.05 2.66
CA ALA A 218 -16.09 13.13 3.35
C ALA A 218 -16.21 12.63 4.79
N ARG A 219 -15.35 11.71 5.19
CA ARG A 219 -15.04 11.43 6.59
C ARG A 219 -13.80 12.22 6.98
N VAL A 220 -13.76 12.70 8.22
CA VAL A 220 -12.65 13.52 8.73
C VAL A 220 -11.81 12.69 9.69
N LEU A 221 -10.50 12.72 9.49
CA LEU A 221 -9.51 12.25 10.46
C LEU A 221 -8.64 13.44 10.86
N GLU A 222 -8.70 13.82 12.13
CA GLU A 222 -7.73 14.72 12.73
C GLU A 222 -6.61 13.87 13.34
N SER A 223 -5.45 13.85 12.69
CA SER A 223 -4.29 13.10 13.15
C SER A 223 -3.30 14.00 13.86
N SER A 224 -2.78 13.52 14.99
CA SER A 224 -1.70 14.17 15.76
C SER A 224 -0.36 13.44 15.65
N ASP A 225 -0.24 12.51 14.68
CA ASP A 225 0.93 11.66 14.52
C ASP A 225 2.23 12.48 14.43
N GLN A 226 3.19 12.09 15.26
CA GLN A 226 4.47 12.76 15.36
C GLN A 226 5.41 12.41 14.21
N TYR A 227 5.20 11.30 13.50
CA TYR A 227 6.02 10.92 12.36
C TYR A 227 6.02 12.01 11.28
N ILE A 228 4.89 12.68 11.08
CA ILE A 228 4.76 13.84 10.19
C ILE A 228 5.66 15.01 10.64
N LYS A 229 5.87 15.17 11.96
CA LYS A 229 6.70 16.24 12.55
C LYS A 229 8.18 16.12 12.18
N PHE A 230 8.64 14.92 11.85
CA PHE A 230 10.02 14.64 11.45
C PHE A 230 10.32 14.88 9.97
N PHE A 231 9.34 15.37 9.20
CA PHE A 231 9.54 15.89 7.84
C PHE A 231 9.26 17.40 7.80
N PRO A 232 10.20 18.26 8.28
CA PRO A 232 10.00 19.71 8.40
C PRO A 232 9.58 20.39 7.10
N SER A 233 10.01 19.83 5.95
CA SER A 233 9.59 20.32 4.63
C SER A 233 8.07 20.27 4.45
N LEU A 234 7.37 19.30 5.03
CA LEU A 234 5.91 19.18 4.93
C LEU A 234 5.13 20.19 5.78
N ILE A 235 5.79 20.82 6.77
CA ILE A 235 5.16 21.67 7.80
C ILE A 235 5.41 23.16 7.53
N ALA A 236 6.32 23.51 6.62
CA ALA A 236 6.94 24.83 6.52
C ALA A 236 6.03 26.02 6.14
N ASN A 237 4.71 25.87 6.07
CA ASN A 237 3.78 26.98 5.76
C ASN A 237 2.48 26.99 6.59
N SER A 238 2.44 26.45 7.81
CA SER A 238 1.38 26.82 8.76
C SER A 238 1.74 28.16 9.40
N GLY A 239 1.47 29.25 8.68
CA GLY A 239 1.57 30.62 9.20
C GLY A 239 0.56 30.85 10.32
N SER A 240 0.88 30.43 11.54
CA SER A 240 0.21 30.89 12.74
C SER A 240 1.06 30.58 13.97
N ASN A 241 1.51 31.63 14.65
CA ASN A 241 1.95 31.58 16.04
C ASN A 241 0.87 30.91 16.91
N SER A 242 1.08 29.66 17.32
CA SER A 242 0.66 29.16 18.64
C SER A 242 1.20 27.76 18.89
N ASN A 243 1.59 27.50 20.14
CA ASN A 243 1.84 26.18 20.74
C ASN A 243 0.57 25.30 20.77
N LYS A 244 -0.10 25.10 19.63
CA LYS A 244 -1.13 24.07 19.46
C LYS A 244 -0.49 22.95 18.64
N GLY A 245 -0.57 21.72 19.14
CA GLY A 245 0.03 20.56 18.49
C GLY A 245 -0.35 20.54 17.01
N CYS A 246 0.66 20.48 16.14
CA CYS A 246 0.47 20.40 14.69
C CYS A 246 -0.28 19.10 14.39
N SER A 247 -1.59 19.20 14.20
CA SER A 247 -2.44 18.12 13.72
C SER A 247 -2.66 18.28 12.22
N THR A 248 -2.63 17.17 11.49
CA THR A 248 -2.98 17.13 10.07
C THR A 248 -4.41 16.64 9.95
N ILE A 249 -5.21 17.27 9.11
CA ILE A 249 -6.59 16.87 8.86
C ILE A 249 -6.65 16.19 7.48
N TYR A 250 -7.19 14.98 7.46
CA TYR A 250 -7.47 14.22 6.25
C TYR A 250 -8.98 14.09 6.04
N TYR A 251 -9.38 14.22 4.78
CA TYR A 251 -10.72 13.99 4.28
C TYR A 251 -10.67 12.74 3.41
N TYR A 252 -11.43 11.71 3.78
CA TYR A 252 -11.36 10.43 3.06
C TYR A 252 -12.75 9.82 2.83
N ALA A 253 -12.85 8.99 1.81
CA ALA A 253 -14.05 8.21 1.52
C ALA A 253 -13.70 6.85 0.94
N PHE A 254 -14.43 5.83 1.38
CA PHE A 254 -14.40 4.50 0.78
C PHE A 254 -15.59 4.30 -0.14
N THR A 255 -15.39 3.67 -1.30
CA THR A 255 -16.49 3.35 -2.21
C THR A 255 -16.21 2.06 -3.00
N LYS A 256 -17.27 1.31 -3.31
CA LYS A 256 -17.25 0.14 -4.22
C LYS A 256 -17.92 0.43 -5.56
N ASN A 257 -18.81 1.43 -5.57
CA ASN A 257 -19.63 1.79 -6.72
C ASN A 257 -19.05 3.06 -7.33
N PHE A 258 -17.94 2.91 -8.02
CA PHE A 258 -17.24 4.03 -8.60
C PHE A 258 -17.03 3.81 -10.10
N PRO A 259 -17.27 4.83 -10.96
CA PRO A 259 -17.02 4.69 -12.40
C PRO A 259 -15.60 4.20 -12.65
N GLU A 260 -15.44 3.14 -13.44
CA GLU A 260 -14.14 2.60 -13.81
C GLU A 260 -13.24 3.76 -14.30
N HIS A 261 -12.25 4.16 -13.48
CA HIS A 261 -11.33 5.28 -13.73
C HIS A 261 -10.33 4.94 -14.86
N GLY A 262 -10.85 4.54 -16.03
CA GLY A 262 -10.10 3.88 -17.08
C GLY A 262 -9.57 2.50 -16.65
N ILE A 263 -10.22 1.84 -15.69
CA ILE A 263 -9.86 0.49 -15.27
C ILE A 263 -10.64 -0.54 -16.09
N MET A 264 -9.94 -1.34 -16.88
CA MET A 264 -10.55 -2.40 -17.68
C MET A 264 -10.67 -3.67 -16.84
N GLN A 265 -11.76 -3.80 -16.06
CA GLN A 265 -11.92 -4.89 -15.10
C GLN A 265 -11.89 -6.27 -15.77
N ASP A 266 -12.37 -6.38 -17.01
CA ASP A 266 -12.34 -7.59 -17.83
C ASP A 266 -10.91 -8.11 -18.11
N LYS A 267 -9.90 -7.25 -18.01
CA LYS A 267 -8.49 -7.59 -18.21
C LYS A 267 -7.75 -7.96 -16.93
N ILE A 268 -8.42 -7.89 -15.78
CA ILE A 268 -7.80 -8.18 -14.48
C ILE A 268 -7.97 -9.66 -14.18
N LEU A 269 -6.85 -10.37 -14.06
CA LEU A 269 -6.84 -11.74 -13.53
C LEU A 269 -7.15 -11.70 -12.04
N SER A 270 -8.26 -12.30 -11.60
CA SER A 270 -8.57 -12.50 -10.19
C SER A 270 -7.68 -13.57 -9.56
N TYR A 271 -7.41 -13.45 -8.27
CA TYR A 271 -6.67 -14.48 -7.54
C TYR A 271 -7.36 -15.84 -7.55
N GLU A 272 -8.69 -15.88 -7.45
CA GLU A 272 -9.45 -17.13 -7.56
C GLU A 272 -9.18 -17.88 -8.88
N LYS A 273 -9.29 -17.18 -10.02
CA LYS A 273 -8.94 -17.74 -11.34
C LYS A 273 -7.49 -18.19 -11.43
N PHE A 274 -6.56 -17.43 -10.85
CA PHE A 274 -5.14 -17.82 -10.82
C PHE A 274 -4.92 -19.18 -10.13
N LEU A 275 -5.64 -19.45 -9.03
CA LEU A 275 -5.54 -20.72 -8.32
C LEU A 275 -6.14 -21.91 -9.10
N GLN A 276 -7.05 -21.66 -10.05
CA GLN A 276 -7.74 -22.71 -10.80
C GLN A 276 -6.94 -23.22 -12.02
N GLY A 277 -5.90 -22.49 -12.44
CA GLY A 277 -5.04 -22.86 -13.58
C GLY A 277 -5.50 -22.27 -14.90
#